data_AF-A0A433QAC1-F1
#
_entry.id   AF-A0A433QAC1-F1
#
_cell.length_a   1.000
_cell.length_b   1.000
_cell.length_c   1.000
_cell.angle_alpha   90.00
_cell.angle_beta   90.00
_cell.angle_gamma   90.00
#
_symmetry.space_group_name_H-M   'P 1'
#
loop_
_entity.id
_entity.type
_entity.pdbx_description
1 polymer ?
#
loop_
_entity_poly.entity_id
_entity_poly.type
_entity_poly.pdbx_seq_one_letter_code
_entity_poly.pdbx_strand_id
1 'polypeptide(L)'
;MSNVATIVTLQNNTMESALEAILDKLASPDDVQGVLIADEHGLCLGGVLPEAPSNRFRHSPSAPSHPNYFTPHHTARGVAKPASAGSVASIALHARDLTSSPRDDDKFQYPTVCVETTNSTIIIRNEGAYTLAIFKEGQ
;
A
#
# COMPACT_ATOMS: atom_id res chain seq x y z
N MET A 1 20.40 -17.41 -36.45
CA MET A 1 19.21 -16.71 -35.92
C MET A 1 18.69 -17.51 -34.73
N SER A 2 19.11 -17.16 -33.52
CA SER A 2 18.46 -17.43 -32.23
C SER A 2 19.51 -17.15 -31.15
N ASN A 3 19.21 -16.24 -30.22
CA ASN A 3 19.86 -16.01 -28.91
C ASN A 3 19.53 -14.61 -28.34
N VAL A 4 18.83 -13.74 -29.09
CA VAL A 4 18.40 -12.44 -28.56
C VAL A 4 17.15 -12.58 -27.67
N ALA A 5 16.33 -13.62 -27.87
CA ALA A 5 15.10 -13.82 -27.11
C ALA A 5 15.32 -14.24 -25.64
N THR A 6 16.46 -14.86 -25.31
CA THR A 6 16.74 -15.34 -23.94
C THR A 6 17.30 -14.25 -23.03
N ILE A 7 17.83 -13.15 -23.59
CA ILE A 7 18.38 -12.03 -22.80
C ILE A 7 17.26 -11.11 -22.31
N VAL A 8 16.11 -11.08 -23.00
CA VAL A 8 14.98 -10.19 -22.65
C VAL A 8 14.15 -10.71 -21.45
N THR A 9 14.17 -12.02 -21.17
CA THR A 9 13.42 -12.60 -20.03
C THR A 9 14.11 -12.49 -18.66
N LEU A 10 15.29 -11.87 -18.58
CA LEU A 10 15.98 -11.61 -17.30
C LEU A 10 15.66 -10.24 -16.70
N GLN A 11 14.80 -9.42 -17.34
CA GLN A 11 14.66 -8.00 -16.96
C GLN A 11 13.62 -7.63 -15.89
N ASN A 12 12.80 -8.55 -15.36
CA ASN A 12 11.73 -8.14 -14.41
C ASN A 12 11.78 -8.84 -13.04
N ASN A 13 12.98 -9.16 -12.55
CA ASN A 13 13.17 -9.76 -11.23
C ASN A 13 13.81 -8.76 -10.25
N THR A 14 13.28 -7.54 -10.18
CA THR A 14 13.65 -6.58 -9.12
C THR A 14 12.80 -6.86 -7.88
N MET A 15 13.35 -6.61 -6.69
CA MET A 15 12.62 -6.76 -5.43
C MET A 15 11.33 -5.92 -5.39
N GLU A 16 11.30 -4.82 -6.13
CA GLU A 16 10.13 -3.96 -6.32
C GLU A 16 9.03 -4.64 -7.11
N SER A 17 9.33 -5.32 -8.23
CA SER A 17 8.32 -6.05 -9.01
C SER A 17 7.65 -7.19 -8.22
N ALA A 18 8.38 -7.80 -7.28
CA ALA A 18 7.80 -8.79 -6.38
C ALA A 18 6.81 -8.16 -5.38
N LEU A 19 7.13 -6.96 -4.86
CA LEU A 19 6.25 -6.20 -3.99
C LEU A 19 4.99 -5.74 -4.72
N GLU A 20 5.13 -5.21 -5.93
CA GLU A 20 4.01 -4.81 -6.80
C GLU A 20 3.07 -5.98 -7.06
N ALA A 21 3.61 -7.16 -7.40
CA ALA A 21 2.80 -8.36 -7.62
C ALA A 21 2.02 -8.82 -6.37
N ILE A 22 2.52 -8.54 -5.17
CA ILE A 22 1.80 -8.80 -3.92
C ILE A 22 0.70 -7.75 -3.72
N LEU A 23 1.02 -6.48 -3.92
CA LEU A 23 0.04 -5.40 -3.78
C LEU A 23 -1.14 -5.56 -4.75
N ASP A 24 -0.88 -5.95 -6.01
CA ASP A 24 -1.91 -6.23 -7.01
C ASP A 24 -2.82 -7.38 -6.58
N LYS A 25 -2.26 -8.45 -6.01
CA LYS A 25 -3.04 -9.57 -5.48
C LYS A 25 -3.92 -9.13 -4.32
N LEU A 26 -3.40 -8.31 -3.42
CA LEU A 26 -4.16 -7.80 -2.25
C LEU A 26 -5.25 -6.79 -2.66
N ALA A 27 -5.04 -6.05 -3.75
CA ALA A 27 -6.00 -5.11 -4.30
C ALA A 27 -6.99 -5.75 -5.30
N SER A 28 -6.81 -7.03 -5.65
CA SER A 28 -7.69 -7.74 -6.58
C SER A 28 -9.14 -7.94 -6.12
N PRO A 29 -9.49 -8.06 -4.83
CA PRO A 29 -10.88 -8.18 -4.40
C PRO A 29 -11.68 -6.90 -4.68
N ASP A 30 -12.92 -7.03 -5.15
CA ASP A 30 -13.77 -5.91 -5.59
C ASP A 30 -14.11 -4.90 -4.47
N ASP A 31 -14.10 -5.34 -3.22
CA ASP A 31 -14.39 -4.52 -2.04
C ASP A 31 -13.15 -3.79 -1.49
N VAL A 32 -11.97 -3.98 -2.10
CA VAL A 32 -10.72 -3.34 -1.72
C VAL A 32 -10.50 -2.07 -2.55
N GLN A 33 -10.57 -0.94 -1.88
CA GLN A 33 -10.33 0.39 -2.42
C GLN A 33 -8.87 0.84 -2.32
N GLY A 34 -7.98 0.02 -1.79
CA GLY A 34 -6.54 0.28 -1.81
C GLY A 34 -5.77 -0.48 -0.75
N VAL A 35 -4.47 -0.56 -0.95
CA VAL A 35 -3.54 -1.25 -0.06
C VAL A 35 -2.32 -0.35 0.17
N LEU A 36 -1.83 -0.29 1.39
CA LEU A 36 -0.62 0.44 1.77
C LEU A 36 0.25 -0.44 2.66
N ILE A 37 1.56 -0.44 2.38
CA ILE A 37 2.58 -1.09 3.18
C ILE A 37 3.56 -0.03 3.68
N ALA A 38 3.78 0.00 4.99
CA ALA A 38 4.75 0.87 5.64
C ALA A 38 5.75 0.04 6.46
N ASP A 39 6.96 0.56 6.67
CA ASP A 39 7.89 -0.04 7.64
C ASP A 39 7.50 0.29 9.09
N GLU A 40 8.31 -0.16 10.05
CA GLU A 40 8.11 0.10 11.48
C GLU A 40 8.25 1.58 11.89
N HIS A 41 8.91 2.39 11.06
CA HIS A 41 9.14 3.81 11.28
C HIS A 41 8.13 4.70 10.56
N GLY A 42 7.21 4.11 9.79
CA GLY A 42 6.18 4.82 9.04
C GLY A 42 6.61 5.30 7.66
N LEU A 43 7.71 4.77 7.11
CA LEU A 43 8.09 4.99 5.72
C LEU A 43 7.22 4.13 4.81
N CYS A 44 6.65 4.75 3.77
CA CYS A 44 5.89 4.01 2.76
C CYS A 44 6.82 3.12 1.92
N LEU A 45 6.57 1.82 1.93
CA LEU A 45 7.27 0.83 1.10
C LEU A 45 6.57 0.62 -0.25
N GLY A 46 5.24 0.73 -0.27
CA GLY A 46 4.45 0.61 -1.49
C GLY A 46 2.95 0.67 -1.22
N GLY A 47 2.18 0.88 -2.26
CA GLY A 47 0.73 0.84 -2.16
C GLY A 47 0.07 0.78 -3.53
N VAL A 48 -1.07 0.09 -3.59
CA VAL A 48 -1.91 0.03 -4.80
C VAL A 48 -3.18 0.81 -4.55
N LEU A 49 -3.57 1.51 -5.59
CA LEU A 49 -4.74 2.35 -5.63
C LEU A 49 -5.60 1.84 -6.77
N PRO A 50 -6.90 1.60 -6.54
CA PRO A 50 -7.80 1.38 -7.64
C PRO A 50 -7.79 2.64 -8.49
N GLU A 51 -7.70 2.48 -9.80
CA GLU A 51 -8.00 3.57 -10.70
C GLU A 51 -9.40 4.09 -10.36
N ALA A 52 -9.49 5.37 -10.02
CA ALA A 52 -10.78 6.03 -9.93
C ALA A 52 -11.51 5.78 -11.27
N PRO A 53 -12.79 5.34 -11.26
CA PRO A 53 -13.52 5.11 -12.49
C PRO A 53 -13.45 6.37 -13.33
N SER A 54 -12.80 6.26 -14.48
CA SER A 54 -12.47 7.33 -15.40
C SER A 54 -13.74 7.78 -16.13
N ASN A 55 -14.66 8.43 -15.40
CA ASN A 55 -15.77 9.18 -15.99
C ASN A 55 -16.41 10.18 -15.01
N ARG A 56 -15.78 11.35 -14.88
CA ARG A 56 -16.48 12.62 -14.64
C ARG A 56 -15.64 13.75 -15.21
N PHE A 57 -16.07 14.26 -16.36
CA PHE A 57 -15.65 15.51 -16.98
C PHE A 57 -15.20 16.55 -15.94
N ARG A 58 -13.91 16.92 -15.98
CA ARG A 58 -13.46 18.25 -15.53
C ARG A 58 -12.49 18.82 -16.57
N HIS A 59 -12.99 19.80 -17.31
CA HIS A 59 -12.18 20.77 -18.02
C HIS A 59 -11.39 21.63 -17.00
N SER A 60 -10.06 21.55 -17.11
CA SER A 60 -9.03 22.63 -17.12
C SER A 60 -8.85 23.57 -15.89
N PRO A 61 -7.72 24.34 -15.75
CA PRO A 61 -6.49 24.39 -16.56
C PRO A 61 -5.13 24.43 -15.78
N SER A 62 -4.06 23.99 -16.47
CA SER A 62 -2.65 24.48 -16.50
C SER A 62 -1.88 24.97 -15.24
N ALA A 63 -0.73 24.34 -14.95
CA ALA A 63 0.52 24.99 -14.47
C ALA A 63 1.74 24.03 -14.68
N PRO A 64 3.01 24.50 -14.71
CA PRO A 64 3.86 24.49 -15.90
C PRO A 64 4.97 23.43 -15.93
N SER A 65 5.48 23.22 -17.15
CA SER A 65 6.62 22.39 -17.53
C SER A 65 7.97 22.93 -17.02
N HIS A 66 8.56 22.27 -16.02
CA HIS A 66 10.00 22.33 -15.74
C HIS A 66 10.58 20.91 -15.72
N PRO A 67 11.73 20.64 -16.37
CA PRO A 67 12.17 19.27 -16.67
C PRO A 67 12.93 18.55 -15.55
N ASN A 68 12.97 19.07 -14.31
CA ASN A 68 13.85 18.55 -13.24
C ASN A 68 13.20 18.30 -11.87
N TYR A 69 11.87 18.16 -11.79
CA TYR A 69 11.29 17.54 -10.59
C TYR A 69 11.20 16.04 -10.83
N PHE A 70 12.08 15.29 -10.17
CA PHE A 70 11.92 13.86 -9.94
C PHE A 70 10.58 13.68 -9.21
N THR A 71 9.52 13.42 -9.97
CA THR A 71 8.24 13.00 -9.38
C THR A 71 8.52 11.66 -8.72
N PRO A 72 8.44 11.55 -7.38
CA PRO A 72 8.57 10.25 -6.76
C PRO A 72 7.48 9.36 -7.36
N HIS A 73 7.87 8.19 -7.85
CA HIS A 73 7.00 7.19 -8.49
C HIS A 73 5.97 6.56 -7.53
N HIS A 74 5.60 7.26 -6.45
CA HIS A 74 4.50 6.90 -5.58
C HIS A 74 3.22 7.52 -6.15
N THR A 75 2.73 6.95 -7.25
CA THR A 75 1.51 7.36 -7.94
C THR A 75 0.32 7.28 -6.98
N ALA A 76 0.01 8.39 -6.31
CA ALA A 76 -1.08 8.50 -5.34
C ALA A 76 -2.40 8.95 -6.00
N ARG A 77 -3.05 8.06 -6.78
CA ARG A 77 -4.44 8.21 -7.26
C ARG A 77 -5.36 7.11 -6.72
N GLY A 78 -5.78 7.23 -5.45
CA GLY A 78 -6.79 6.40 -4.76
C GLY A 78 -6.85 6.76 -3.25
N VAL A 79 -7.50 5.95 -2.40
CA VAL A 79 -7.65 6.28 -0.96
C VAL A 79 -6.41 5.97 -0.11
N ALA A 80 -5.58 4.99 -0.50
CA ALA A 80 -4.40 4.55 0.26
C ALA A 80 -3.15 5.43 0.03
N LYS A 81 -3.22 6.69 0.47
CA LYS A 81 -2.14 7.68 0.20
C LYS A 81 -0.83 7.31 0.93
N PRO A 82 0.35 7.40 0.27
CA PRO A 82 1.65 7.18 0.92
C PRO A 82 1.85 8.03 2.20
N ALA A 83 1.29 9.24 2.21
CA ALA A 83 1.34 10.15 3.36
C ALA A 83 0.67 9.61 4.64
N SER A 84 -0.20 8.59 4.55
CA SER A 84 -0.81 7.97 5.73
C SER A 84 0.05 6.86 6.35
N ALA A 85 1.21 6.52 5.77
CA ALA A 85 2.10 5.45 6.23
C ALA A 85 2.50 5.63 7.71
N GLY A 86 2.88 6.84 8.11
CA GLY A 86 3.22 7.16 9.50
C GLY A 86 2.06 6.92 10.47
N SER A 87 0.85 7.31 10.08
CA SER A 87 -0.34 7.12 10.91
C SER A 87 -0.69 5.64 11.06
N VAL A 88 -0.70 4.86 9.97
CA VAL A 88 -1.04 3.43 10.06
C VAL A 88 0.00 2.65 10.85
N ALA A 89 1.29 2.97 10.69
CA ALA A 89 2.37 2.34 11.45
C ALA A 89 2.26 2.66 12.95
N SER A 90 2.02 3.93 13.30
CA SER A 90 1.84 4.35 14.70
C SER A 90 0.61 3.69 15.35
N ILE A 91 -0.51 3.60 14.64
CA ILE A 91 -1.72 2.92 15.14
C ILE A 91 -1.41 1.45 15.46
N ALA A 92 -0.79 0.74 14.51
CA ALA A 92 -0.46 -0.67 14.68
C ALA A 92 0.53 -0.88 15.85
N LEU A 93 1.55 -0.03 15.93
CA LEU A 93 2.55 -0.04 16.99
C LEU A 93 1.92 0.14 18.38
N HIS A 94 1.03 1.12 18.54
CA HIS A 94 0.37 1.35 19.81
C HIS A 94 -0.66 0.27 20.14
N ALA A 95 -1.35 -0.29 19.13
CA ALA A 95 -2.25 -1.42 19.35
C ALA A 95 -1.49 -2.64 19.88
N ARG A 96 -0.27 -2.88 19.39
CA ARG A 96 0.62 -3.92 19.92
C ARG A 96 0.93 -3.71 21.40
N ASP A 97 1.19 -2.47 21.82
CA ASP A 97 1.50 -2.15 23.23
C ASP A 97 0.32 -2.39 24.18
N LEU A 98 -0.92 -2.45 23.65
CA LEU A 98 -2.12 -2.80 24.43
C LEU A 98 -2.25 -4.30 24.71
N THR A 99 -1.50 -5.15 23.99
CA THR A 99 -1.57 -6.60 24.17
C THR A 99 -0.58 -7.04 25.27
N SER A 100 -1.08 -7.79 26.25
CA SER A 100 -0.29 -8.28 27.40
C SER A 100 0.39 -9.63 27.15
N SER A 101 0.29 -10.17 25.92
CA SER A 101 0.90 -11.46 25.57
C SER A 101 2.43 -11.33 25.55
N PRO A 102 3.16 -12.25 26.23
CA PRO A 102 4.62 -12.22 26.25
C PRO A 102 5.17 -12.38 24.82
N ARG A 103 6.27 -11.68 24.54
CA ARG A 103 6.95 -11.60 23.23
C ARG A 103 7.52 -12.94 22.73
N ASP A 104 7.40 -14.01 23.50
CA ASP A 104 8.11 -15.29 23.35
C ASP A 104 7.28 -16.41 22.69
N ASP A 105 5.98 -16.24 22.46
CA ASP A 105 5.27 -17.20 21.63
C ASP A 105 5.69 -16.97 20.18
N ASP A 106 6.33 -17.97 19.56
CA ASP A 106 6.79 -18.03 18.15
C ASP A 106 5.70 -17.73 17.10
N LYS A 107 4.48 -17.42 17.55
CA LYS A 107 3.35 -16.94 16.77
C LYS A 107 3.03 -15.52 17.20
N PHE A 108 3.75 -14.54 16.65
CA PHE A 108 3.42 -13.12 16.81
C PHE A 108 1.98 -12.85 16.34
N GLN A 109 1.01 -12.91 17.26
CA GLN A 109 -0.34 -12.46 16.99
C GLN A 109 -0.37 -10.95 17.17
N TYR A 110 -0.01 -10.24 16.11
CA TYR A 110 -0.23 -8.79 16.06
C TYR A 110 -1.73 -8.51 16.03
N PRO A 111 -2.22 -7.56 16.85
CA PRO A 111 -3.61 -7.16 16.85
C PRO A 111 -3.98 -6.56 15.50
N THR A 112 -5.18 -6.89 15.04
CA THR A 112 -5.80 -6.25 13.87
C THR A 112 -6.65 -5.08 14.35
N VAL A 113 -6.36 -3.88 13.85
CA VAL A 113 -7.13 -2.67 14.13
C VAL A 113 -8.07 -2.41 12.96
N CYS A 114 -9.36 -2.30 13.23
CA CYS A 114 -10.35 -1.88 12.24
C CYS A 114 -10.79 -0.45 12.56
N VAL A 115 -10.63 0.45 11.59
CA VAL A 115 -11.16 1.82 11.65
C VAL A 115 -12.36 1.88 10.72
N GLU A 116 -13.55 1.95 11.30
CA GLU A 116 -14.81 1.92 10.57
C GLU A 116 -15.41 3.32 10.50
N THR A 117 -15.87 3.67 9.30
CA THR A 117 -16.68 4.86 9.02
C THR A 117 -17.93 4.43 8.28
N THR A 118 -18.86 5.36 8.06
CA THR A 118 -20.11 5.08 7.35
C THR A 118 -19.91 4.47 5.95
N ASN A 119 -18.81 4.81 5.26
CA ASN A 119 -18.61 4.44 3.86
C ASN A 119 -17.32 3.67 3.60
N SER A 120 -16.50 3.44 4.63
CA SER A 120 -15.18 2.85 4.46
C SER A 120 -14.70 2.18 5.73
N THR A 121 -14.01 1.06 5.56
CA THR A 121 -13.32 0.36 6.64
C THR A 121 -11.84 0.27 6.30
N ILE A 122 -10.99 0.64 7.26
CA ILE A 122 -9.53 0.48 7.14
C ILE A 122 -9.11 -0.61 8.10
N ILE A 123 -8.49 -1.67 7.57
CA ILE A 123 -7.95 -2.78 8.36
C ILE A 123 -6.44 -2.59 8.43
N ILE A 124 -5.89 -2.47 9.63
CA ILE A 124 -4.48 -2.17 9.90
C ILE A 124 -3.89 -3.28 10.76
N ARG A 125 -2.73 -3.82 10.37
CA ARG A 125 -2.05 -4.87 11.14
C ARG A 125 -0.53 -4.82 10.94
N ASN A 126 0.23 -5.12 11.99
CA ASN A 126 1.65 -5.43 11.83
C ASN A 126 1.83 -6.87 11.31
N GLU A 127 2.82 -7.06 10.46
CA GLU A 127 3.24 -8.37 9.95
C GLU A 127 4.77 -8.42 10.01
N GLY A 128 5.29 -8.80 11.18
CA GLY A 128 6.73 -8.78 11.45
C GLY A 128 7.29 -7.34 11.44
N ALA A 129 8.10 -7.02 10.44
CA ALA A 129 8.82 -5.73 10.33
C ALA A 129 8.08 -4.66 9.51
N TYR A 130 6.87 -4.94 9.03
CA TYR A 130 6.06 -3.98 8.28
C TYR A 130 4.64 -3.90 8.81
N THR A 131 3.94 -2.86 8.37
CA THR A 131 2.53 -2.60 8.65
C THR A 131 1.76 -2.66 7.36
N LEU A 132 0.71 -3.48 7.32
CA LEU A 132 -0.23 -3.58 6.21
C LEU A 132 -1.50 -2.81 6.57
N ALA A 133 -1.97 -1.98 5.64
CA ALA A 133 -3.27 -1.33 5.71
C ALA A 133 -4.08 -1.63 4.44
N ILE A 134 -5.30 -2.15 4.62
CA ILE A 134 -6.26 -2.43 3.55
C ILE A 134 -7.44 -1.49 3.71
N PHE A 135 -7.74 -0.74 2.65
CA PHE A 135 -8.86 0.18 2.58
C PHE A 135 -9.99 -0.52 1.85
N LYS A 136 -11.16 -0.61 2.47
CA LYS A 136 -12.33 -1.28 1.93
C LYS A 136 -13.53 -0.35 1.87
N GLU A 137 -14.47 -0.65 0.98
CA GLU A 137 -15.80 -0.05 1.04
C GLU A 137 -16.49 -0.45 2.35
N GLY A 138 -17.15 0.51 2.99
CA GLY A 138 -17.96 0.26 4.19
C GLY A 138 -19.24 -0.47 3.81
N GLN A 139 -19.66 -1.42 4.65
CA GLN A 139 -20.95 -2.11 4.50
C GLN A 139 -22.11 -1.27 5.03
#